data_AF-A0AAW0A4A3-F1
#
_entry.id   AF-A0AAW0A4A3-F1
#
_cell.length_a   1.000
_cell.length_b   1.000
_cell.length_c   1.000
_cell.angle_alpha   90.00
_cell.angle_beta   90.00
_cell.angle_gamma   90.00
#
_symmetry.space_group_name_H-M   'P 1'
#
loop_
_entity.id
_entity.type
_entity.pdbx_description
1 polymer ?
#
loop_
_entity_poly.entity_id
_entity_poly.type
_entity_poly.pdbx_seq_one_letter_code
_entity_poly.pdbx_strand_id
1 'polypeptide(L)'
;RVQFVDGAVVLKDQMKEYADRGHELDDMSFLDYFLHTYDGKDLPADDDTGVKPRSERIPYLESSGRKGCRVVRQNGHETVPRFVGTWFPRDTPATREYYCANMLALLCPWRGLDDLKPTEDESFSQVFERFLECADENVKRVIDNAKYFHECSDSARVRKPSDMTPASGAILDVEDQQPDEFTFDFTLPELTLHDIALARASRWDPQDVLYGQGAMAVARGIGLFCEDEVEGCQLPDVRRALVDDLVKFRAWNDTLVKMTRSGLVTTDNRPVLPLPDPNVFAAPKPVEP
;
A
#
# COMPACT_ATOMS: atom_id res chain seq x y z
N ARG A 1 -7.23 -3.22 -4.45
CA ARG A 1 -7.13 -3.12 -2.96
C ARG A 1 -8.43 -2.56 -2.43
N VAL A 2 -8.97 -3.09 -1.33
CA VAL A 2 -10.23 -2.60 -0.76
C VAL A 2 -9.97 -1.49 0.27
N GLN A 3 -10.79 -0.45 0.27
CA GLN A 3 -10.74 0.65 1.25
C GLN A 3 -12.14 0.89 1.84
N PHE A 4 -12.17 1.32 3.10
CA PHE A 4 -13.40 1.81 3.72
C PHE A 4 -13.46 3.33 3.55
N VAL A 5 -14.48 3.82 2.85
CA VAL A 5 -14.75 5.24 2.63
C VAL A 5 -16.20 5.50 3.01
N ASP A 6 -16.43 6.42 3.95
CA ASP A 6 -17.77 6.80 4.44
C ASP A 6 -18.68 5.63 4.86
N GLY A 7 -18.09 4.60 5.47
CA GLY A 7 -18.80 3.40 5.92
C GLY A 7 -19.12 2.40 4.81
N ALA A 8 -18.69 2.64 3.58
CA ALA A 8 -18.80 1.72 2.45
C ALA A 8 -17.45 1.09 2.10
N VAL A 9 -17.51 -0.14 1.61
CA VAL A 9 -16.35 -0.88 1.10
C VAL A 9 -16.21 -0.54 -0.37
N VAL A 10 -15.12 0.15 -0.75
CA VAL A 10 -14.86 0.57 -2.13
C VAL A 10 -13.58 -0.10 -2.63
N LEU A 11 -13.62 -0.59 -3.88
CA LEU A 11 -12.43 -1.06 -4.56
C LEU A 11 -11.61 0.15 -5.01
N LYS A 12 -10.37 0.25 -4.51
CA LYS A 12 -9.41 1.22 -4.98
C LYS A 12 -8.85 0.77 -6.34
N ASP A 13 -9.13 1.56 -7.36
CA ASP A 13 -8.68 1.38 -8.73
C ASP A 13 -7.87 2.59 -9.17
N GLN A 14 -6.55 2.50 -9.03
CA GLN A 14 -5.66 3.62 -9.35
C GLN A 14 -5.61 3.93 -10.85
N MET A 15 -5.93 2.97 -11.72
CA MET A 15 -5.99 3.20 -13.17
C MET A 15 -7.17 4.10 -13.50
N LYS A 16 -8.34 3.82 -12.91
CA LYS A 16 -9.50 4.70 -13.01
C LYS A 16 -9.21 6.08 -12.41
N GLU A 17 -8.58 6.12 -11.24
CA GLU A 17 -8.23 7.40 -10.61
C GLU A 17 -7.31 8.29 -11.46
N TYR A 18 -6.41 7.68 -12.25
CA TYR A 18 -5.54 8.38 -13.18
C TYR A 18 -6.24 8.76 -14.49
N ALA A 19 -7.17 7.94 -14.98
CA ALA A 19 -7.99 8.25 -16.16
C ALA A 19 -8.93 9.45 -15.91
N ASP A 20 -9.44 9.58 -14.67
CA ASP A 20 -10.35 10.65 -14.25
C ASP A 20 -9.66 12.01 -14.07
N ARG A 21 -8.32 12.09 -14.21
CA ARG A 21 -7.55 13.33 -14.01
C ARG A 21 -7.98 14.44 -14.96
N GLY A 22 -8.00 15.68 -14.46
CA GLY A 22 -8.30 16.87 -15.28
C GLY A 22 -7.26 17.11 -16.38
N HIS A 23 -7.65 17.89 -17.39
CA HIS A 23 -6.82 18.17 -18.57
C HIS A 23 -5.49 18.87 -18.26
N GLU A 24 -5.42 19.63 -17.17
CA GLU A 24 -4.18 20.29 -16.72
C GLU A 24 -3.12 19.30 -16.22
N LEU A 25 -3.47 18.01 -16.07
CA LEU A 25 -2.56 16.92 -15.67
C LEU A 25 -2.29 15.93 -16.82
N ASP A 26 -2.57 16.31 -18.06
CA ASP A 26 -2.42 15.43 -19.24
C ASP A 26 -0.97 15.02 -19.50
N ASP A 27 -0.04 15.88 -19.12
CA ASP A 27 1.41 15.72 -19.25
C ASP A 27 2.07 14.94 -18.11
N MET A 28 1.32 14.60 -17.04
CA MET A 28 1.86 13.78 -15.95
C MET A 28 1.79 12.30 -16.30
N SER A 29 2.89 11.58 -16.05
CA SER A 29 2.90 10.12 -16.06
C SER A 29 2.07 9.55 -14.89
N PHE A 30 1.75 8.25 -14.95
CA PHE A 30 1.05 7.59 -13.84
C PHE A 30 1.84 7.70 -12.53
N LEU A 31 3.16 7.56 -12.60
CA LEU A 31 4.05 7.73 -11.45
C LEU A 31 3.98 9.16 -10.89
N ASP A 32 4.19 10.16 -11.74
CA ASP A 32 4.22 11.57 -11.34
C ASP A 32 2.89 12.02 -10.77
N TYR A 33 1.78 11.57 -11.36
CA TYR A 33 0.45 11.84 -10.85
C TYR A 33 0.29 11.42 -9.38
N PHE A 34 0.69 10.19 -9.02
CA PHE A 34 0.57 9.72 -7.64
C PHE A 34 1.67 10.24 -6.70
N LEU A 35 2.82 10.63 -7.23
CA LEU A 35 3.88 11.28 -6.47
C LEU A 35 3.49 12.71 -6.10
N HIS A 36 3.18 13.51 -7.10
CA HIS A 36 3.10 14.96 -7.00
C HIS A 36 1.70 15.49 -6.74
N THR A 37 0.67 14.63 -6.74
CA THR A 37 -0.69 15.07 -6.42
C THR A 37 -1.38 14.17 -5.40
N TYR A 38 -2.43 14.68 -4.77
CA TYR A 38 -3.28 13.93 -3.83
C TYR A 38 -4.73 14.39 -3.89
N ASP A 39 -5.65 13.57 -3.38
CA ASP A 39 -7.07 13.89 -3.34
C ASP A 39 -7.34 15.03 -2.35
N GLY A 40 -8.03 16.07 -2.80
CA GLY A 40 -8.48 17.17 -1.98
C GLY A 40 -9.93 17.54 -2.24
N LYS A 41 -10.48 18.35 -1.33
CA LYS A 41 -11.81 18.94 -1.50
C LYS A 41 -11.73 20.15 -2.43
N ASP A 42 -12.79 20.36 -3.21
CA ASP A 42 -13.02 21.64 -3.84
C ASP A 42 -13.22 22.67 -2.74
N LEU A 43 -12.42 23.72 -2.79
CA LEU A 43 -12.47 24.81 -1.84
C LEU A 43 -12.79 26.06 -2.65
N PRO A 44 -13.74 26.90 -2.19
CA PRO A 44 -14.08 28.13 -2.90
C PRO A 44 -12.83 28.96 -3.18
N ALA A 45 -12.81 29.59 -4.34
CA ALA A 45 -11.85 30.62 -4.67
C ALA A 45 -12.23 31.83 -3.80
N ASP A 46 -11.59 32.02 -2.65
CA ASP A 46 -11.75 33.29 -1.94
C ASP A 46 -10.59 33.70 -1.05
N ASP A 47 -10.47 35.02 -1.05
CA ASP A 47 -9.60 36.01 -0.41
C ASP A 47 -8.13 35.69 -0.10
N ASP A 48 -7.31 36.59 -0.62
CA ASP A 48 -5.87 36.80 -0.46
C ASP A 48 -5.48 37.10 1.01
N THR A 49 -5.79 36.18 1.92
CA THR A 49 -5.41 36.30 3.33
C THR A 49 -3.96 35.87 3.51
N GLY A 50 -2.99 36.54 2.89
CA GLY A 50 -1.55 36.64 3.23
C GLY A 50 -0.75 35.42 3.77
N VAL A 51 -1.29 34.21 3.79
CA VAL A 51 -0.81 33.04 4.54
C VAL A 51 -0.46 31.95 3.54
N LYS A 52 0.76 32.02 3.02
CA LYS A 52 1.39 31.11 2.05
C LYS A 52 0.62 30.91 0.72
N PRO A 53 1.32 30.79 -0.41
CA PRO A 53 0.68 30.43 -1.67
C PRO A 53 0.01 29.06 -1.51
N ARG A 54 -1.30 29.03 -1.70
CA ARG A 54 -2.11 27.82 -1.62
C ARG A 54 -1.69 26.86 -2.74
N SER A 55 -1.61 25.56 -2.45
CA SER A 55 -1.37 24.54 -3.47
C SER A 55 -2.41 24.64 -4.59
N GLU A 56 -1.94 24.47 -5.82
CA GLU A 56 -2.77 24.38 -7.02
C GLU A 56 -3.76 23.20 -6.91
N ARG A 57 -4.97 23.41 -7.43
CA ARG A 57 -6.09 22.47 -7.33
C ARG A 57 -6.73 22.31 -8.69
N ILE A 58 -6.71 21.08 -9.19
CA ILE A 58 -7.13 20.73 -10.53
C ILE A 58 -8.36 19.84 -10.40
N PRO A 59 -9.54 20.27 -10.90
CA PRO A 59 -10.75 19.46 -10.84
C PRO A 59 -10.58 18.16 -11.64
N TYR A 60 -11.29 17.11 -11.23
CA TYR A 60 -11.43 15.91 -12.06
C TYR A 60 -12.23 16.21 -13.33
N LEU A 61 -12.16 15.31 -14.30
CA LEU A 61 -13.03 15.39 -15.48
C LEU A 61 -14.50 15.32 -15.07
N GLU A 62 -15.34 16.19 -15.65
CA GLU A 62 -16.79 16.20 -15.39
C GLU A 62 -17.44 14.85 -15.72
N SER A 63 -16.93 14.17 -16.74
CA SER A 63 -17.39 12.83 -17.16
C SER A 63 -17.13 11.72 -16.13
N SER A 64 -16.19 11.91 -15.20
CA SER A 64 -15.85 10.91 -14.19
C SER A 64 -16.91 10.78 -13.09
N GLY A 65 -17.69 11.86 -12.86
CA GLY A 65 -18.59 11.97 -11.71
C GLY A 65 -17.88 12.00 -10.34
N ARG A 66 -16.54 12.10 -10.32
CA ARG A 66 -15.76 12.14 -9.07
C ARG A 66 -15.83 13.52 -8.44
N LYS A 67 -16.09 13.56 -7.13
CA LYS A 67 -16.17 14.80 -6.35
C LYS A 67 -14.77 15.22 -5.87
N GLY A 68 -14.54 16.52 -5.76
CA GLY A 68 -13.27 17.07 -5.31
C GLY A 68 -12.29 17.35 -6.46
N CYS A 69 -11.03 17.48 -6.09
CA CYS A 69 -9.95 17.84 -7.00
C CYS A 69 -8.66 17.06 -6.69
N ARG A 70 -7.72 17.13 -7.62
CA ARG A 70 -6.31 16.81 -7.35
C ARG A 70 -5.60 18.06 -6.88
N VAL A 71 -4.89 17.94 -5.77
CA VAL A 71 -4.07 19.03 -5.20
C VAL A 71 -2.62 18.75 -5.54
N VAL A 72 -1.97 19.71 -6.21
CA VAL A 72 -0.55 19.64 -6.54
C VAL A 72 0.28 19.92 -5.30
N ARG A 73 1.21 19.02 -5.00
CA ARG A 73 2.12 19.15 -3.86
C ARG A 73 3.13 20.25 -4.12
N GLN A 74 3.46 21.00 -3.07
CA GLN A 74 4.51 22.02 -3.14
C GLN A 74 5.89 21.38 -3.33
N ASN A 75 6.83 22.13 -3.87
CA ASN A 75 8.19 21.65 -4.06
C ASN A 75 8.86 21.23 -2.74
N GLY A 76 9.73 20.22 -2.78
CA GLY A 76 10.41 19.66 -1.60
C GLY A 76 9.56 18.69 -0.77
N HIS A 77 8.42 18.22 -1.28
CA HIS A 77 7.66 17.16 -0.63
C HIS A 77 8.37 15.81 -0.76
N GLU A 78 8.37 15.04 0.32
CA GLU A 78 8.81 13.65 0.32
C GLU A 78 7.57 12.77 0.34
N THR A 79 7.32 12.02 -0.73
CA THR A 79 6.15 11.14 -0.82
C THR A 79 6.55 9.82 -1.45
N VAL A 80 6.17 8.72 -0.79
CA VAL A 80 6.35 7.37 -1.31
C VAL A 80 4.99 6.90 -1.84
N PRO A 81 4.82 6.77 -3.16
CA PRO A 81 3.56 6.36 -3.74
C PRO A 81 3.35 4.89 -3.44
N ARG A 82 2.11 4.54 -3.07
CA ARG A 82 1.74 3.14 -2.85
C ARG A 82 0.89 2.66 -4.02
N PHE A 83 1.52 1.93 -4.94
CA PHE A 83 0.83 1.27 -6.03
C PHE A 83 0.13 0.00 -5.57
N VAL A 84 -1.06 -0.24 -6.11
CA VAL A 84 -1.86 -1.44 -5.87
C VAL A 84 -1.47 -2.47 -6.92
N GLY A 85 -0.96 -3.62 -6.48
CA GLY A 85 -0.59 -4.71 -7.37
C GLY A 85 0.62 -5.47 -6.84
N THR A 86 1.07 -6.44 -7.64
CA THR A 86 2.39 -7.06 -7.49
C THR A 86 3.48 -6.08 -7.92
N TRP A 87 4.72 -6.40 -7.59
CA TRP A 87 5.86 -5.62 -8.07
C TRP A 87 5.98 -5.74 -9.60
N PHE A 88 6.68 -4.78 -10.21
CA PHE A 88 6.88 -4.75 -11.65
C PHE A 88 7.54 -6.04 -12.17
N PRO A 89 7.15 -6.52 -13.36
CA PRO A 89 7.70 -7.74 -13.94
C PRO A 89 9.22 -7.64 -14.13
N ARG A 90 9.89 -8.79 -14.19
CA ARG A 90 11.32 -8.85 -14.48
C ARG A 90 11.59 -8.52 -15.94
N ASP A 91 12.74 -7.90 -16.19
CA ASP A 91 13.25 -7.68 -17.54
C ASP A 91 13.99 -8.94 -18.02
N THR A 92 13.25 -9.90 -18.57
CA THR A 92 13.81 -11.13 -19.15
C THR A 92 13.34 -11.26 -20.61
N PRO A 93 14.03 -12.03 -21.47
CA PRO A 93 13.60 -12.20 -22.86
C PRO A 93 12.15 -12.70 -23.00
N ALA A 94 11.67 -13.54 -22.07
CA ALA A 94 10.30 -14.06 -22.08
C ALA A 94 9.25 -13.03 -21.67
N THR A 95 9.62 -12.07 -20.82
CA THR A 95 8.71 -11.05 -20.27
C THR A 95 8.95 -9.65 -20.83
N ARG A 96 9.85 -9.51 -21.82
CA ARG A 96 10.35 -8.22 -22.32
C ARG A 96 9.24 -7.28 -22.77
N GLU A 97 8.33 -7.76 -23.63
CA GLU A 97 7.21 -6.95 -24.12
C GLU A 97 6.30 -6.48 -22.97
N TYR A 98 5.98 -7.39 -22.05
CA TYR A 98 5.15 -7.07 -20.90
C TYR A 98 5.84 -6.08 -19.95
N TYR A 99 7.14 -6.26 -19.71
CA TYR A 99 7.96 -5.33 -18.94
C TYR A 99 7.98 -3.93 -19.57
N CYS A 100 8.27 -3.84 -20.87
CA CYS A 100 8.27 -2.58 -21.59
C CYS A 100 6.91 -1.87 -21.54
N ALA A 101 5.81 -2.61 -21.74
CA ALA A 101 4.46 -2.06 -21.62
C ALA A 101 4.18 -1.50 -20.21
N ASN A 102 4.59 -2.22 -19.15
CA ASN A 102 4.42 -1.75 -17.77
C ASN A 102 5.26 -0.49 -17.48
N MET A 103 6.51 -0.45 -17.94
CA MET A 103 7.38 0.72 -17.73
C MET A 103 6.86 1.94 -18.49
N LEU A 104 6.40 1.78 -19.73
CA LEU A 104 5.77 2.85 -20.50
C LEU A 104 4.48 3.34 -19.82
N ALA A 105 3.60 2.44 -19.38
CA ALA A 105 2.39 2.82 -18.66
C ALA A 105 2.68 3.55 -17.33
N LEU A 106 3.80 3.24 -16.67
CA LEU A 106 4.19 3.89 -15.43
C LEU A 106 4.79 5.29 -15.67
N LEU A 107 5.62 5.43 -16.71
CA LEU A 107 6.56 6.55 -16.87
C LEU A 107 6.21 7.51 -18.01
N CYS A 108 5.32 7.12 -18.92
CA CYS A 108 4.80 7.99 -19.96
C CYS A 108 3.45 8.57 -19.56
N PRO A 109 3.12 9.80 -19.97
CA PRO A 109 1.76 10.32 -19.93
C PRO A 109 0.88 9.58 -20.94
N TRP A 110 -0.35 9.21 -20.56
CA TRP A 110 -1.28 8.49 -21.45
C TRP A 110 -2.73 8.64 -20.99
N ARG A 111 -3.66 8.60 -21.93
CA ARG A 111 -5.11 8.47 -21.72
C ARG A 111 -5.67 7.19 -22.36
N GLY A 112 -5.02 6.70 -23.41
CA GLY A 112 -5.35 5.44 -24.06
C GLY A 112 -4.11 4.60 -24.38
N LEU A 113 -4.34 3.42 -24.96
CA LEU A 113 -3.26 2.54 -25.42
C LEU A 113 -2.49 3.15 -26.59
N ASP A 114 -3.15 3.94 -27.42
CA ASP A 114 -2.56 4.60 -28.59
C ASP A 114 -1.44 5.57 -28.19
N ASP A 115 -1.51 6.17 -27.00
CA ASP A 115 -0.47 7.06 -26.47
C ASP A 115 0.80 6.28 -26.08
N LEU A 116 0.64 5.03 -25.66
CA LEU A 116 1.75 4.14 -25.29
C LEU A 116 2.31 3.39 -26.48
N LYS A 117 1.48 3.13 -27.48
CA LYS A 117 1.82 2.36 -28.67
C LYS A 117 1.16 3.00 -29.92
N PRO A 118 1.82 4.00 -30.54
CA PRO A 118 1.20 4.77 -31.62
C PRO A 118 0.89 3.98 -32.89
N THR A 119 1.64 2.91 -33.15
CA THR A 119 1.50 2.08 -34.37
C THR A 119 1.32 0.61 -33.97
N GLU A 120 0.37 -0.08 -34.58
CA GLU A 120 0.09 -1.49 -34.29
C GLU A 120 1.26 -2.41 -34.62
N ASP A 121 2.03 -2.09 -35.66
CA ASP A 121 3.18 -2.86 -36.15
C ASP A 121 4.44 -2.76 -35.27
N GLU A 122 4.53 -1.73 -34.42
CA GLU A 122 5.68 -1.54 -33.53
C GLU A 122 5.57 -2.47 -32.32
N SER A 123 6.68 -2.90 -31.72
CA SER A 123 6.65 -3.63 -30.44
C SER A 123 6.76 -2.66 -29.25
N PHE A 124 6.30 -3.06 -28.06
CA PHE A 124 6.51 -2.23 -26.87
C PHE A 124 8.00 -2.09 -26.54
N SER A 125 8.80 -3.11 -26.85
CA SER A 125 10.26 -3.04 -26.73
C SER A 125 10.88 -1.92 -27.59
N GLN A 126 10.47 -1.79 -28.85
CA GLN A 126 10.95 -0.75 -29.76
C GLN A 126 10.56 0.66 -29.26
N VAL A 127 9.30 0.83 -28.84
CA VAL A 127 8.83 2.11 -28.28
C VAL A 127 9.62 2.46 -27.02
N PHE A 128 9.84 1.47 -26.15
CA PHE A 128 10.57 1.67 -24.89
C PHE A 128 12.04 2.02 -25.11
N GLU A 129 12.70 1.43 -26.10
CA GLU A 129 14.08 1.78 -26.45
C GLU A 129 14.19 3.24 -26.90
N ARG A 130 13.28 3.69 -27.77
CA ARG A 130 13.21 5.11 -28.17
C ARG A 130 12.90 6.03 -26.99
N PHE A 131 12.01 5.61 -26.08
CA PHE A 131 11.72 6.37 -24.86
C PHE A 131 12.98 6.53 -24.01
N LEU A 132 13.78 5.48 -23.83
CA LEU A 132 15.02 5.52 -23.04
C LEU A 132 16.08 6.46 -23.62
N GLU A 133 16.13 6.65 -24.94
CA GLU A 133 17.05 7.58 -25.60
C GLU A 133 16.76 9.04 -25.21
N CYS A 134 15.49 9.37 -24.94
CA CYS A 134 15.05 10.72 -24.57
C CYS A 134 14.72 10.88 -23.08
N ALA A 135 14.73 9.79 -22.31
CA ALA A 135 14.34 9.80 -20.91
C ALA A 135 15.33 10.57 -20.03
N ASP A 136 14.79 11.35 -19.10
CA ASP A 136 15.58 12.05 -18.09
C ASP A 136 16.28 11.09 -17.13
N GLU A 137 17.38 11.55 -16.51
CA GLU A 137 18.16 10.75 -15.55
C GLU A 137 17.34 10.28 -14.34
N ASN A 138 16.32 11.04 -13.93
CA ASN A 138 15.42 10.61 -12.86
C ASN A 138 14.60 9.38 -13.26
N VAL A 139 14.08 9.36 -14.49
CA VAL A 139 13.31 8.24 -15.04
C VAL A 139 14.19 7.00 -15.12
N LYS A 140 15.42 7.13 -15.64
CA LYS A 140 16.38 6.02 -15.69
C LYS A 140 16.69 5.46 -14.30
N ARG A 141 16.87 6.34 -13.30
CA ARG A 141 17.06 5.93 -11.91
C ARG A 141 15.86 5.14 -11.36
N VAL A 142 14.62 5.52 -11.69
CA VAL A 142 13.43 4.77 -11.30
C VAL A 142 13.44 3.37 -11.92
N ILE A 143 13.81 3.25 -13.19
CA ILE A 143 13.94 1.96 -13.89
C ILE A 143 15.02 1.08 -13.24
N ASP A 144 16.17 1.66 -12.93
CA ASP A 144 17.27 0.95 -12.27
C ASP A 144 16.88 0.47 -10.87
N ASN A 145 16.17 1.31 -10.10
CA ASN A 145 15.63 0.92 -8.80
C ASN A 145 14.63 -0.24 -8.90
N ALA A 146 13.79 -0.24 -9.95
CA ALA A 146 12.86 -1.34 -10.19
C ALA A 146 13.58 -2.66 -10.50
N LYS A 147 14.70 -2.61 -11.24
CA LYS A 147 15.57 -3.77 -11.50
C LYS A 147 16.30 -4.24 -10.24
N TYR A 148 16.85 -3.29 -9.48
CA TYR A 148 17.62 -3.56 -8.25
C TYR A 148 16.80 -4.32 -7.20
N PHE A 149 15.48 -4.07 -7.11
CA PHE A 149 14.58 -4.84 -6.25
C PHE A 149 14.69 -6.35 -6.51
N HIS A 150 14.68 -6.76 -7.78
CA HIS A 150 14.78 -8.17 -8.17
C HIS A 150 16.15 -8.76 -7.85
N GLU A 151 17.23 -8.00 -8.07
CA GLU A 151 18.60 -8.41 -7.72
C GLU A 151 18.75 -8.66 -6.21
N CYS A 152 18.15 -7.79 -5.39
CA CYS A 152 18.12 -7.93 -3.95
C CYS A 152 17.28 -9.13 -3.49
N SER A 153 16.09 -9.31 -4.06
CA SER A 153 15.23 -10.46 -3.79
C SER A 153 15.95 -11.78 -4.10
N ASP A 154 16.63 -11.86 -5.25
CA ASP A 154 17.37 -13.05 -5.67
C ASP A 154 18.56 -13.31 -4.73
N SER A 155 19.32 -12.27 -4.40
CA SER A 155 20.44 -12.37 -3.45
C SER A 155 19.98 -12.84 -2.07
N ALA A 156 18.83 -12.35 -1.59
CA ALA A 156 18.25 -12.77 -0.31
C ALA A 156 17.79 -14.23 -0.33
N ARG A 157 17.24 -14.72 -1.45
CA ARG A 157 16.86 -16.13 -1.64
C ARG A 157 18.09 -17.04 -1.67
N VAL A 158 19.18 -16.60 -2.32
CA VAL A 158 20.46 -17.33 -2.39
C VAL A 158 21.19 -17.37 -1.04
N ARG A 159 20.90 -16.46 -0.10
CA ARG A 159 21.41 -16.50 1.28
C ARG A 159 20.65 -17.47 2.21
N LYS A 160 19.54 -18.06 1.76
CA LYS A 160 18.78 -19.08 2.49
C LYS A 160 19.18 -20.56 2.25
N PRO A 161 20.43 -20.94 1.92
CA PRO A 161 20.87 -22.30 2.12
C PRO A 161 21.66 -22.41 3.43
N SER A 162 21.25 -23.39 4.23
CA SER A 162 22.01 -24.14 5.24
C SER A 162 22.14 -23.72 6.71
N ASP A 163 21.51 -22.66 7.22
CA ASP A 163 21.46 -22.49 8.70
C ASP A 163 20.14 -21.90 9.22
N MET A 164 19.63 -22.56 10.27
CA MET A 164 18.67 -22.08 11.28
C MET A 164 17.16 -22.11 10.93
N THR A 165 16.48 -23.06 11.58
CA THR A 165 15.21 -22.99 12.35
C THR A 165 14.03 -22.16 11.80
N PRO A 166 12.79 -22.70 11.84
CA PRO A 166 11.61 -21.98 11.37
C PRO A 166 11.23 -20.85 12.36
N ALA A 167 11.84 -19.69 12.19
CA ALA A 167 11.31 -18.45 12.73
C ALA A 167 10.07 -18.08 11.89
N SER A 168 8.91 -18.24 12.53
CA SER A 168 7.60 -17.85 12.04
C SER A 168 7.59 -16.37 11.63
N GLY A 169 7.11 -16.09 10.42
CA GLY A 169 7.06 -14.74 9.87
C GLY A 169 7.37 -14.61 8.38
N ALA A 170 7.49 -15.71 7.64
CA ALA A 170 7.51 -15.64 6.19
C ALA A 170 6.17 -15.09 5.69
N ILE A 171 6.19 -13.86 5.19
CA ILE A 171 5.21 -13.39 4.22
C ILE A 171 5.22 -14.42 3.10
N LEU A 172 4.12 -15.16 2.94
CA LEU A 172 3.93 -16.03 1.79
C LEU A 172 3.83 -15.12 0.56
N ASP A 173 4.93 -15.00 -0.17
CA ASP A 173 4.92 -14.55 -1.56
C ASP A 173 4.07 -15.55 -2.35
N VAL A 174 2.84 -15.15 -2.67
CA VAL A 174 1.98 -15.86 -3.61
C VAL A 174 2.42 -15.44 -5.01
N GLU A 175 3.49 -16.04 -5.50
CA GLU A 175 3.79 -16.06 -6.94
C GLU A 175 4.01 -17.50 -7.41
N ASP A 176 3.20 -17.87 -8.40
CA ASP A 176 3.36 -18.99 -9.34
C ASP A 176 2.87 -20.39 -8.95
N GLN A 177 1.59 -20.51 -8.57
CA GLN A 177 0.85 -21.76 -8.74
C GLN A 177 -0.44 -21.53 -9.52
N GLN A 178 -0.64 -22.31 -10.58
CA GLN A 178 -1.94 -22.52 -11.21
C GLN A 178 -3.00 -22.84 -10.13
N PRO A 179 -4.29 -22.50 -10.34
CA PRO A 179 -5.31 -22.66 -9.33
C PRO A 179 -5.74 -24.13 -9.24
N ASP A 180 -4.87 -24.99 -8.71
CA ASP A 180 -5.31 -26.25 -8.14
C ASP A 180 -5.87 -25.98 -6.74
N GLU A 181 -6.98 -26.64 -6.44
CA GLU A 181 -7.77 -26.50 -5.22
C GLU A 181 -6.89 -26.53 -3.95
N PHE A 182 -6.72 -25.38 -3.31
CA PHE A 182 -6.02 -25.27 -2.02
C PHE A 182 -6.86 -25.93 -0.90
N THR A 183 -6.74 -27.24 -0.73
CA THR A 183 -7.01 -27.90 0.55
C THR A 183 -5.80 -27.72 1.46
N PHE A 184 -5.85 -26.70 2.32
CA PHE A 184 -4.82 -26.46 3.34
C PHE A 184 -5.05 -27.41 4.54
N ASP A 185 -4.40 -28.56 4.54
CA ASP A 185 -4.27 -29.39 5.74
C ASP A 185 -3.02 -28.96 6.50
N PHE A 186 -3.16 -27.95 7.36
CA PHE A 186 -2.11 -27.52 8.29
C PHE A 186 -2.41 -28.13 9.66
N THR A 187 -1.81 -29.28 9.97
CA THR A 187 -1.60 -29.66 11.37
C THR A 187 -0.48 -28.78 11.92
N LEU A 188 -0.82 -27.54 12.30
CA LEU A 188 0.07 -26.70 13.10
C LEU A 188 0.32 -27.40 14.44
N PRO A 189 1.56 -27.42 14.95
CA PRO A 189 1.83 -27.79 16.33
C PRO A 189 0.97 -26.93 17.27
N GLU A 190 0.46 -27.54 18.34
CA GLU A 190 -0.37 -26.83 19.31
C GLU A 190 0.46 -25.73 19.99
N LEU A 191 0.21 -24.47 19.60
CA LEU A 191 0.92 -23.31 20.11
C LEU A 191 0.72 -23.20 21.63
N THR A 192 1.81 -23.31 22.39
CA THR A 192 1.76 -23.31 23.85
C THR A 192 1.85 -21.90 24.43
N LEU A 193 1.46 -21.73 25.69
CA LEU A 193 1.68 -20.49 26.43
C LEU A 193 3.17 -20.12 26.55
N HIS A 194 4.05 -21.14 26.52
CA HIS A 194 5.49 -20.92 26.55
C HIS A 194 5.99 -20.29 25.25
N ASP A 195 5.46 -20.72 24.10
CA ASP A 195 5.81 -20.15 22.78
C ASP A 195 5.36 -18.69 22.69
N ILE A 196 4.19 -18.37 23.26
CA ILE A 196 3.70 -16.99 23.36
C ILE A 196 4.59 -16.15 24.27
N ALA A 197 5.03 -16.70 25.41
CA ALA A 197 5.94 -16.01 26.32
C ALA A 197 7.31 -15.75 25.68
N LEU A 198 7.84 -16.74 24.95
CA LEU A 198 9.10 -16.62 24.22
C LEU A 198 8.99 -15.56 23.12
N ALA A 199 7.95 -15.62 22.29
CA ALA A 199 7.70 -14.63 21.23
C ALA A 199 7.46 -13.21 21.78
N ARG A 200 6.89 -13.09 22.98
CA ARG A 200 6.77 -11.81 23.70
C ARG A 200 8.14 -11.31 24.17
N ALA A 201 8.98 -12.20 24.70
CA ALA A 201 10.33 -11.86 25.15
C ALA A 201 11.27 -11.50 23.99
N SER A 202 11.09 -12.12 22.81
CA SER A 202 11.87 -11.87 21.60
C SER A 202 11.13 -10.98 20.58
N ARG A 203 10.16 -10.17 21.03
CA ARG A 203 9.35 -9.30 20.15
C ARG A 203 10.18 -8.27 19.39
N TRP A 204 11.32 -7.86 19.96
CA TRP A 204 12.19 -6.85 19.38
C TRP A 204 13.50 -7.49 18.92
N ASP A 205 13.97 -7.05 17.76
CA ASP A 205 15.30 -7.40 17.30
C ASP A 205 16.35 -6.89 18.30
N PRO A 206 17.35 -7.70 18.70
CA PRO A 206 18.35 -7.29 19.68
C PRO A 206 19.10 -6.01 19.27
N GLN A 207 19.29 -5.80 17.97
CA GLN A 207 19.98 -4.64 17.43
C GLN A 207 19.11 -3.37 17.55
N ASP A 208 17.80 -3.49 17.30
CA ASP A 208 16.84 -2.39 17.51
C ASP A 208 16.75 -1.98 18.98
N VAL A 209 16.80 -2.95 19.91
CA VAL A 209 16.84 -2.67 21.35
C VAL A 209 18.09 -1.87 21.73
N LEU A 210 19.25 -2.26 21.22
CA LEU A 210 20.51 -1.55 21.44
C LEU A 210 20.48 -0.12 20.88
N TYR A 211 19.96 0.07 19.66
CA TYR A 211 19.78 1.39 19.08
C TYR A 211 18.81 2.25 19.89
N GLY A 212 17.68 1.68 20.31
CA GLY A 212 16.69 2.36 21.14
C GLY A 212 17.28 2.79 22.49
N GLN A 213 18.05 1.92 23.15
CA GLN A 213 18.74 2.25 24.40
C GLN A 213 19.75 3.38 24.22
N GLY A 214 20.54 3.35 23.15
CA GLY A 214 21.49 4.42 22.82
C GLY A 214 20.79 5.76 22.58
N ALA A 215 19.71 5.75 21.80
CA ALA A 215 18.90 6.95 21.54
C ALA A 215 18.29 7.54 22.83
N MET A 216 17.73 6.69 23.69
CA MET A 216 17.17 7.12 24.97
C MET A 216 18.23 7.69 25.92
N ALA A 217 19.43 7.11 25.95
CA ALA A 217 20.54 7.61 26.76
C ALA A 217 20.98 9.02 26.32
N VAL A 218 21.11 9.24 25.01
CA VAL A 218 21.42 10.56 24.44
C VAL A 218 20.30 11.55 24.73
N ALA A 219 19.05 11.15 24.53
CA ALA A 219 17.88 12.01 24.74
C ALA A 219 17.74 12.46 26.20
N ARG A 220 18.01 11.56 27.16
CA ARG A 220 18.09 11.92 28.58
C ARG A 220 19.27 12.84 28.88
N GLY A 221 20.44 12.57 28.30
CA GLY A 221 21.64 13.39 28.48
C GLY A 221 21.49 14.85 28.04
N ILE A 222 20.59 15.12 27.09
CA ILE A 222 20.26 16.49 26.62
C ILE A 222 18.99 17.06 27.27
N GLY A 223 18.38 16.35 28.23
CA GLY A 223 17.17 16.78 28.92
C GLY A 223 15.88 16.74 28.08
N LEU A 224 15.85 15.95 27.00
CA LEU A 224 14.66 15.78 26.15
C LEU A 224 13.52 15.04 26.89
N PHE A 225 13.89 14.16 27.83
CA PHE A 225 12.96 13.39 28.66
C PHE A 225 13.30 13.57 30.14
N CYS A 226 12.27 13.74 30.98
CA CYS A 226 12.41 13.67 32.43
C CYS A 226 12.80 12.25 32.87
N GLU A 227 13.51 12.13 34.00
CA GLU A 227 13.87 10.82 34.58
C GLU A 227 12.68 10.07 35.18
N ASP A 228 11.52 10.71 35.30
CA ASP A 228 10.30 10.05 35.72
C ASP A 228 9.92 8.99 34.67
N GLU A 229 9.90 7.73 35.08
CA GLU A 229 9.47 6.61 34.25
C GLU A 229 8.04 6.87 33.77
N VAL A 230 7.90 7.19 32.48
CA VAL A 230 6.59 7.13 31.84
C VAL A 230 6.24 5.65 31.77
N GLU A 231 5.35 5.20 32.66
CA GLU A 231 4.74 3.88 32.56
C GLU A 231 4.20 3.73 31.14
N GLY A 232 4.87 2.88 30.36
CA GLY A 232 4.44 2.60 29.00
C GLY A 232 3.03 2.05 29.09
N CYS A 233 2.10 2.63 28.34
CA CYS A 233 0.74 2.13 28.21
C CYS A 233 0.83 0.70 27.64
N GLN A 234 0.84 -0.31 28.52
CA GLN A 234 0.70 -1.68 28.08
C GLN A 234 -0.70 -1.77 27.47
N LEU A 235 -0.74 -1.98 26.15
CA LEU A 235 -2.00 -2.23 25.49
C LEU A 235 -2.66 -3.43 26.17
N PRO A 236 -3.98 -3.37 26.44
CA PRO A 236 -4.68 -4.42 27.15
C PRO A 236 -4.47 -5.78 26.48
N ASP A 237 -4.45 -6.83 27.31
CA ASP A 237 -4.27 -8.21 26.86
C ASP A 237 -5.23 -8.52 25.70
N VAL A 238 -4.65 -8.84 24.54
CA VAL A 238 -5.40 -9.28 23.37
C VAL A 238 -6.02 -10.63 23.72
N ARG A 239 -7.36 -10.70 23.79
CA ARG A 239 -8.07 -11.95 24.05
C ARG A 239 -7.87 -12.94 22.90
N ARG A 240 -7.70 -14.22 23.23
CA ARG A 240 -7.74 -15.30 22.24
C ARG A 240 -9.08 -15.28 21.49
N ALA A 241 -9.02 -15.33 20.16
CA ALA A 241 -10.22 -15.40 19.33
C ALA A 241 -11.04 -16.64 19.72
N LEU A 242 -12.33 -16.44 20.01
CA LEU A 242 -13.25 -17.53 20.30
C LEU A 242 -13.80 -18.12 19.00
N VAL A 243 -14.48 -19.27 19.10
CA VAL A 243 -15.13 -19.94 17.97
C VAL A 243 -16.11 -19.00 17.25
N ASP A 244 -16.83 -18.16 18.00
CA ASP A 244 -17.75 -17.17 17.44
C ASP A 244 -17.03 -16.08 16.63
N ASP A 245 -15.82 -15.71 17.04
CA ASP A 245 -14.99 -14.74 16.32
C ASP A 245 -14.49 -15.35 14.99
N LEU A 246 -14.20 -16.66 14.98
CA LEU A 246 -13.86 -17.40 13.76
C LEU A 246 -15.04 -17.50 12.79
N VAL A 247 -16.26 -17.69 13.30
CA VAL A 247 -17.48 -17.72 12.46
C VAL A 247 -17.71 -16.35 11.82
N LYS A 248 -17.59 -15.26 12.60
CA LYS A 248 -17.69 -13.89 12.07
C LYS A 248 -16.60 -13.60 11.04
N PHE A 249 -15.37 -14.00 11.32
CA PHE A 249 -14.25 -13.83 10.39
C PHE A 249 -14.47 -14.56 9.07
N ARG A 250 -14.94 -15.82 9.11
CA ARG A 250 -15.27 -16.59 7.90
C ARG A 250 -16.39 -15.95 7.10
N ALA A 251 -17.48 -15.55 7.75
CA ALA A 251 -18.59 -14.88 7.08
C ALA A 251 -18.15 -13.57 6.41
N TRP A 252 -17.27 -12.81 7.07
CA TRP A 252 -16.71 -11.58 6.51
C TRP A 252 -15.77 -11.84 5.34
N ASN A 253 -14.91 -12.85 5.45
CA ASN A 253 -14.01 -13.26 4.38
C ASN A 253 -14.78 -13.73 3.14
N ASP A 254 -15.82 -14.55 3.32
CA ASP A 254 -16.68 -15.01 2.22
C ASP A 254 -17.39 -13.83 1.53
N THR A 255 -17.81 -12.83 2.30
CA THR A 255 -18.44 -11.62 1.77
C THR A 255 -17.44 -10.81 0.94
N LEU A 256 -16.21 -10.63 1.44
CA LEU A 256 -15.13 -9.95 0.72
C LEU A 256 -14.71 -10.68 -0.56
N VAL A 257 -14.58 -12.00 -0.52
CA VAL A 257 -14.24 -12.82 -1.70
C VAL A 257 -15.35 -12.72 -2.74
N LYS A 258 -16.62 -12.75 -2.33
CA LYS A 258 -17.76 -12.54 -3.24
C LYS A 258 -17.75 -11.14 -3.84
N MET A 259 -17.50 -10.09 -3.05
CA MET A 259 -17.43 -8.70 -3.53
C MET A 259 -16.27 -8.48 -4.51
N THR A 260 -15.10 -9.03 -4.22
CA THR A 260 -13.91 -8.88 -5.09
C THR A 260 -14.04 -9.67 -6.39
N ARG A 261 -14.69 -10.84 -6.39
CA ARG A 261 -14.92 -11.66 -7.60
C ARG A 261 -16.07 -11.19 -8.48
N SER A 262 -17.09 -10.55 -7.92
CA SER A 262 -18.28 -10.12 -8.66
C SER A 262 -18.12 -8.78 -9.38
N GLY A 263 -17.00 -8.06 -9.18
CA GLY A 263 -16.74 -6.79 -9.86
C GLY A 263 -17.79 -5.72 -9.57
N LEU A 264 -18.51 -5.81 -8.44
CA LEU A 264 -19.50 -4.82 -8.02
C LEU A 264 -18.80 -3.50 -7.67
N VAL A 265 -18.57 -2.70 -8.71
CA VAL A 265 -18.31 -1.26 -8.63
C VAL A 265 -19.60 -0.62 -8.12
N THR A 266 -19.73 -0.48 -6.80
CA THR A 266 -20.73 0.43 -6.24
C THR A 266 -20.15 1.84 -6.29
N THR A 267 -20.44 2.56 -7.38
CA THR A 267 -20.32 4.02 -7.46
C THR A 267 -21.47 4.74 -6.73
N ASP A 268 -22.35 4.01 -6.04
CA ASP A 268 -23.52 4.61 -5.43
C ASP A 268 -23.73 4.21 -3.97
N ASN A 269 -24.19 5.19 -3.20
CA ASN A 269 -24.37 5.12 -1.76
C ASN A 269 -25.38 4.02 -1.36
N ARG A 270 -24.91 3.05 -0.55
CA ARG A 270 -25.62 2.02 0.25
C ARG A 270 -25.94 0.69 -0.48
N PRO A 271 -25.83 -0.47 0.19
CA PRO A 271 -26.49 -0.76 1.47
C PRO A 271 -25.57 -0.66 2.68
N VAL A 272 -26.04 0.08 3.69
CA VAL A 272 -25.47 0.02 5.05
C VAL A 272 -25.81 -1.37 5.60
N LEU A 273 -24.81 -2.23 5.74
CA LEU A 273 -24.91 -3.28 6.74
C LEU A 273 -24.77 -2.59 8.10
N PRO A 274 -25.68 -2.82 9.05
CA PRO A 274 -25.56 -2.24 10.38
C PRO A 274 -24.24 -2.72 10.98
N LEU A 275 -23.37 -1.76 11.31
CA LEU A 275 -22.21 -2.04 12.15
C LEU A 275 -22.72 -2.61 13.48
N PRO A 276 -22.07 -3.64 14.05
CA PRO A 276 -22.32 -3.97 15.44
C PRO A 276 -21.98 -2.75 16.31
N ASP A 277 -22.87 -2.47 17.26
CA ASP A 277 -22.78 -1.36 18.21
C ASP A 277 -21.35 -1.25 18.79
N PRO A 278 -20.69 -0.08 18.73
CA PRO A 278 -19.34 0.09 19.28
C PRO A 278 -19.25 -0.24 20.78
N ASN A 279 -20.38 -0.34 21.49
CA ASN A 279 -20.43 -0.82 22.87
C ASN A 279 -20.22 -2.33 23.05
N VAL A 280 -20.17 -3.14 21.98
CA VAL A 280 -19.94 -4.59 22.08
C VAL A 280 -18.47 -4.93 22.45
N PHE A 281 -17.55 -3.98 22.25
CA PHE A 281 -16.14 -4.11 22.64
C PHE A 281 -15.76 -3.27 23.87
N ALA A 282 -16.74 -2.62 24.52
CA ALA A 282 -16.49 -1.94 25.78
C ALA A 282 -16.24 -2.98 26.88
N ALA A 283 -15.07 -2.91 27.53
CA ALA A 283 -14.78 -3.70 28.71
C ALA A 283 -15.87 -3.45 29.78
N PRO A 284 -16.32 -4.48 30.51
CA PRO A 284 -17.28 -4.29 31.59
C PRO A 284 -16.69 -3.31 32.61
N LYS A 285 -17.49 -2.32 33.01
CA LYS A 285 -17.09 -1.35 34.04
C LYS A 285 -16.72 -2.12 35.32
N PRO A 286 -15.63 -1.75 36.00
CA PRO A 286 -15.27 -2.36 37.26
C PRO A 286 -16.39 -2.13 38.26
N VAL A 287 -16.82 -3.21 38.92
CA VAL A 287 -17.76 -3.16 40.04
C VAL A 287 -16.99 -2.59 41.22
N GLU A 288 -17.39 -1.41 41.67
CA GLU A 288 -16.93 -0.77 42.92
C GLU A 288 -17.57 -1.46 44.15
N PRO A 289 -16.97 -1.30 45.33
CA PRO A 289 -16.27 -2.35 46.11
C PRO A 289 -17.14 -3.34 46.89
#